data_AF-A0A5R8KC29-F1
#
_entry.id   AF-A0A5R8KC29-F1
#
_cell.length_a   1.000
_cell.length_b   1.000
_cell.length_c   1.000
_cell.angle_alpha   90.00
_cell.angle_beta   90.00
_cell.angle_gamma   90.00
#
_symmetry.space_group_name_H-M   'P 1'
#
loop_
_entity.id
_entity.type
_entity.pdbx_description
1 polymer ?
#
loop_
_entity_poly.entity_id
_entity_poly.type
_entity_poly.pdbx_seq_one_letter_code
_entity_poly.pdbx_strand_id
1 'polypeptide(L)'
;MKALEIAINGYQVEYNLPPGALQSPSSETTPARSQGPLIQSLMAQNKIDNPRNIIFFEPNIRKGNSSGLIPDHQPASFVDSWGQPYYILVDSDADQQIPNPDPSPKKSSPVLNSKTIIYSSGPDQDPLTWDDNITSWE
;
A
#
# COMPACT_ATOMS: atom_id res chain seq x y z
N MET A 1 -7.96 -2.59 -2.41
CA MET A 1 -6.61 -3.18 -2.33
C MET A 1 -5.97 -3.40 -3.70
N LYS A 2 -6.47 -4.30 -4.58
CA LYS A 2 -5.81 -4.63 -5.87
C LYS A 2 -5.50 -3.41 -6.78
N ALA A 3 -6.41 -2.46 -6.88
CA ALA A 3 -6.18 -1.24 -7.67
C ALA A 3 -5.00 -0.40 -7.15
N LEU A 4 -4.78 -0.38 -5.83
CA LEU A 4 -3.64 0.33 -5.22
C LEU A 4 -2.32 -0.38 -5.53
N GLU A 5 -2.30 -1.72 -5.47
CA GLU A 5 -1.14 -2.52 -5.86
C GLU A 5 -0.77 -2.29 -7.33
N ILE A 6 -1.75 -2.32 -8.23
CA ILE A 6 -1.55 -2.02 -9.66
C ILE A 6 -1.00 -0.60 -9.86
N ALA A 7 -1.51 0.39 -9.11
CA ALA A 7 -1.05 1.77 -9.20
C ALA A 7 0.42 1.92 -8.79
N ILE A 8 0.83 1.29 -7.68
CA ILE A 8 2.21 1.31 -7.20
C ILE A 8 3.14 0.63 -8.21
N ASN A 9 2.76 -0.55 -8.70
CA ASN A 9 3.53 -1.28 -9.70
C ASN A 9 3.63 -0.49 -11.02
N GLY A 10 2.54 0.14 -11.46
CA GLY A 10 2.52 1.00 -12.65
C GLY A 10 3.43 2.21 -12.52
N TYR A 11 3.43 2.86 -11.34
CA TYR A 11 4.36 3.93 -11.02
C TYR A 11 5.81 3.45 -11.11
N GLN A 12 6.11 2.29 -10.51
CA GLN A 12 7.45 1.71 -10.52
C GLN A 12 7.92 1.35 -11.93
N VAL A 13 7.03 0.89 -12.81
CA VAL A 13 7.34 0.64 -14.22
C VAL A 13 7.66 1.95 -14.96
N GLU A 14 6.91 3.02 -14.74
CA GLU A 14 7.12 4.29 -15.41
C GLU A 14 8.41 4.99 -14.98
N TYR A 15 8.71 4.99 -13.67
CA TYR A 15 9.82 5.74 -13.10
C TYR A 15 11.04 4.89 -12.72
N ASN A 16 10.95 3.56 -12.91
CA ASN A 16 11.94 2.58 -12.48
C ASN A 16 12.28 2.64 -10.97
N LEU A 17 11.39 3.24 -10.18
CA LEU A 17 11.50 3.46 -8.74
C LEU A 17 10.07 3.51 -8.15
N PRO A 18 9.84 2.98 -6.94
CA PRO A 18 8.55 3.15 -6.27
C PRO A 18 8.30 4.64 -5.93
N PRO A 19 7.07 5.06 -5.60
CA PRO A 19 6.80 6.41 -5.11
C PRO A 19 7.74 6.80 -3.97
N GLY A 20 8.16 8.08 -3.90
CA GLY A 20 9.16 8.54 -2.92
C GLY A 20 8.78 8.24 -1.47
N ALA A 21 7.49 8.21 -1.16
CA ALA A 21 6.96 7.81 0.16
C ALA A 21 7.23 6.34 0.53
N LEU A 22 7.65 5.50 -0.42
CA LEU A 22 8.00 4.09 -0.27
C LEU A 22 9.51 3.82 -0.44
N GLN A 23 10.30 4.84 -0.77
CA GLN A 23 11.76 4.73 -0.99
C GLN A 23 12.55 4.78 0.34
N SER A 24 12.27 3.87 1.27
CA SER A 24 13.05 3.70 2.50
C SER A 24 13.88 2.41 2.42
N PRO A 25 15.12 2.36 2.93
CA PRO A 25 15.87 1.11 3.07
C PRO A 25 15.16 0.05 3.93
N SER A 26 14.14 0.46 4.69
CA SER A 26 13.34 -0.42 5.54
C SER A 26 11.96 -0.74 4.95
N SER A 27 11.66 -0.38 3.70
CA SER A 27 10.30 -0.53 3.13
C SER A 27 9.87 -1.98 2.86
N GLU A 28 10.80 -2.94 2.92
CA GLU A 28 10.52 -4.38 2.89
C GLU A 28 10.12 -4.96 4.25
N THR A 29 10.42 -4.27 5.36
CA THR A 29 10.18 -4.75 6.72
C THR A 29 9.34 -3.82 7.58
N THR A 30 9.26 -2.54 7.20
CA THR A 30 8.51 -1.49 7.88
C THR A 30 7.44 -0.97 6.93
N PRO A 31 6.16 -1.27 7.18
CA PRO A 31 5.10 -0.94 6.25
C PRO A 31 4.82 0.57 6.23
N ALA A 32 4.74 1.12 5.03
CA ALA A 32 4.17 2.44 4.81
C ALA A 32 2.64 2.40 4.89
N ARG A 33 2.02 3.56 5.07
CA ARG A 33 0.56 3.72 5.13
C ARG A 33 0.04 4.33 3.82
N SER A 34 -1.12 3.89 3.34
CA SER A 34 -1.78 4.42 2.13
C SER A 34 -2.39 5.81 2.34
N GLN A 35 -1.54 6.79 2.65
CA GLN A 35 -1.95 8.15 2.97
C GLN A 35 -0.91 9.20 2.53
N GLY A 36 -1.33 10.46 2.51
CA GLY A 36 -0.46 11.62 2.30
C GLY A 36 0.31 11.59 0.99
N PRO A 37 1.63 11.85 1.02
CA PRO A 37 2.41 11.99 -0.20
C PRO A 37 2.28 10.80 -1.14
N LEU A 38 2.16 9.57 -0.62
CA LEU A 38 1.97 8.38 -1.44
C LEU A 38 0.71 8.48 -2.32
N ILE A 39 -0.44 8.74 -1.70
CA ILE A 39 -1.71 8.84 -2.41
C ILE A 39 -1.70 10.05 -3.36
N GLN A 40 -1.13 11.17 -2.93
CA GLN A 40 -1.00 12.37 -3.75
C GLN A 40 -0.15 12.10 -5.01
N SER A 41 0.97 11.38 -4.90
CA SER A 41 1.81 11.01 -6.04
C SER A 41 1.04 10.13 -7.02
N LEU A 42 0.34 9.09 -6.54
CA LEU A 42 -0.41 8.16 -7.38
C LEU A 42 -1.62 8.82 -8.07
N MET A 43 -2.21 9.85 -7.46
CA MET A 43 -3.33 10.63 -8.00
C MET A 43 -2.87 11.84 -8.85
N ALA A 44 -1.58 11.95 -9.19
CA ALA A 44 -0.99 13.08 -9.93
C ALA A 44 -1.13 14.46 -9.24
N GLN A 45 -1.21 14.49 -7.91
CA GLN A 45 -1.31 15.71 -7.10
C GLN A 45 0.06 16.18 -6.58
N ASN A 46 1.08 15.31 -6.60
CA ASN A 46 2.45 15.64 -6.24
C ASN A 46 3.36 15.60 -7.48
N LYS A 47 3.65 16.78 -8.05
CA LYS A 47 4.49 16.91 -9.26
C LYS A 47 5.99 16.70 -9.02
N ILE A 48 6.44 16.74 -7.76
CA ILE A 48 7.84 16.49 -7.43
C ILE A 48 8.12 15.00 -7.59
N ASP A 49 7.22 14.17 -7.07
CA ASP A 49 7.34 12.71 -7.13
C ASP A 49 6.81 12.16 -8.47
N ASN A 50 5.68 12.68 -8.97
CA ASN A 50 5.07 12.31 -10.26
C ASN A 50 5.17 13.45 -11.29
N PRO A 51 6.36 13.74 -11.85
CA PRO A 51 6.58 14.88 -12.75
C PRO A 51 5.85 14.76 -14.09
N ARG A 52 5.48 13.54 -14.52
CA ARG A 52 4.72 13.32 -15.76
C ARG A 52 3.21 13.49 -15.58
N ASN A 53 2.74 13.75 -14.36
CA ASN A 53 1.33 13.99 -14.05
C ASN A 53 0.41 12.84 -14.52
N ILE A 54 0.89 11.60 -14.39
CA ILE A 54 0.15 10.39 -14.77
C ILE A 54 -0.77 9.99 -13.62
N ILE A 55 -2.05 9.76 -13.89
CA ILE A 55 -2.99 9.25 -12.90
C ILE A 55 -2.82 7.72 -12.82
N PHE A 56 -2.07 7.24 -11.82
CA PHE A 56 -1.91 5.81 -11.57
C PHE A 56 -3.05 5.24 -10.73
N PHE A 57 -3.69 6.08 -9.92
CA PHE A 57 -4.74 5.67 -8.99
C PHE A 57 -5.90 6.67 -8.99
N GLU A 58 -7.10 6.16 -9.24
CA GLU A 58 -8.35 6.94 -9.20
C GLU A 58 -9.36 6.25 -8.25
N PRO A 59 -9.19 6.40 -6.93
CA PRO A 59 -10.08 5.77 -5.96
C PRO A 59 -11.43 6.48 -5.87
N ASN A 60 -12.49 5.72 -5.67
CA ASN A 60 -13.78 6.27 -5.25
C ASN A 60 -13.66 6.90 -3.85
N ILE A 61 -14.37 8.00 -3.64
CA ILE A 61 -14.57 8.54 -2.29
C ILE A 61 -15.30 7.52 -1.43
N ARG A 62 -14.84 7.32 -0.20
CA ARG A 62 -15.44 6.39 0.76
C ARG A 62 -16.90 6.73 1.01
N LYS A 63 -17.76 5.70 1.07
CA LYS A 63 -19.18 5.83 1.44
C LYS A 63 -19.53 4.80 2.50
N GLY A 64 -19.92 5.26 3.69
CA GLY A 64 -20.22 4.38 4.82
C GLY A 64 -19.04 3.45 5.15
N ASN A 65 -19.32 2.15 5.27
CA ASN A 65 -18.33 1.13 5.64
C ASN A 65 -17.65 0.47 4.43
N SER A 66 -17.50 1.19 3.31
CA SER A 66 -16.71 0.72 2.16
C SER A 66 -15.24 1.11 2.31
N SER A 67 -14.36 0.43 1.58
CA SER A 67 -13.03 0.99 1.26
C SER A 67 -13.19 2.23 0.35
N GLY A 68 -12.21 3.14 0.39
CA GLY A 68 -12.25 4.35 -0.42
C GLY A 68 -11.30 5.44 0.04
N LEU A 69 -11.22 6.51 -0.74
CA LEU A 69 -10.49 7.72 -0.38
C LEU A 69 -11.28 8.55 0.63
N ILE A 70 -10.61 9.03 1.67
CA ILE A 70 -11.10 10.07 2.57
C ILE A 70 -10.21 11.31 2.35
N PRO A 71 -10.65 12.28 1.54
CA PRO A 71 -9.88 13.48 1.22
C PRO A 71 -9.60 14.37 2.44
N ASP A 72 -10.55 14.39 3.38
CA ASP A 72 -10.52 15.29 4.55
C ASP A 72 -9.63 14.76 5.68
N HIS A 73 -9.12 13.53 5.59
CA HIS A 73 -8.08 13.08 6.51
C HIS A 73 -6.86 14.01 6.37
N GLN A 74 -6.19 14.25 7.48
CA GLN A 74 -4.94 15.02 7.52
C GLN A 74 -3.83 14.06 7.98
N PRO A 75 -3.15 13.35 7.05
CA PRO A 75 -3.19 13.52 5.59
C PRO A 75 -4.26 12.68 4.86
N ALA A 76 -4.62 13.08 3.63
CA ALA A 76 -5.62 12.37 2.82
C ALA A 76 -5.27 10.90 2.69
N SER A 77 -6.24 10.01 2.91
CA SER A 77 -5.98 8.58 3.13
C SER A 77 -6.88 7.72 2.26
N PHE A 78 -6.33 6.71 1.62
CA PHE A 78 -7.13 5.62 1.04
C PHE A 78 -7.24 4.52 2.09
N VAL A 79 -8.47 4.18 2.50
CA VAL A 79 -8.71 3.31 3.65
C VAL A 79 -9.48 2.06 3.27
N ASP A 80 -9.41 1.05 4.13
CA ASP A 80 -10.22 -0.15 4.09
C ASP A 80 -11.67 0.10 4.56
N SER A 81 -12.46 -0.99 4.63
CA SER A 81 -13.86 -0.94 5.06
C SER A 81 -14.04 -0.51 6.51
N TRP A 82 -13.01 -0.67 7.35
CA TRP A 82 -12.99 -0.28 8.77
C TRP A 82 -12.42 1.12 9.01
N GLY A 83 -11.89 1.75 7.96
CA GLY A 83 -11.40 3.12 7.99
C GLY A 83 -9.94 3.27 8.33
N GLN A 84 -9.21 2.16 8.36
CA GLN A 84 -7.76 2.19 8.51
C GLN A 84 -7.10 2.33 7.14
N PRO A 85 -6.05 3.17 7.00
CA PRO A 85 -5.17 3.06 5.84
C PRO A 85 -4.67 1.63 5.68
N TYR A 86 -4.34 1.24 4.47
CA TYR A 86 -3.63 0.00 4.18
C TYR A 86 -2.16 0.12 4.57
N TYR A 87 -1.59 -1.01 4.98
CA TYR A 87 -0.16 -1.22 5.14
C TYR A 87 0.44 -1.67 3.82
N ILE A 88 1.60 -1.13 3.45
CA ILE A 88 2.24 -1.36 2.16
C ILE A 88 3.71 -1.64 2.38
N LEU A 89 4.20 -2.73 1.80
CA LEU A 89 5.62 -3.06 1.69
C LEU A 89 5.96 -3.20 0.22
N VAL A 90 7.15 -2.74 -0.15
CA VAL A 90 7.66 -2.83 -1.53
C VAL A 90 9.04 -3.47 -1.52
N ASP A 91 9.32 -4.21 -2.59
CA ASP A 91 10.64 -4.72 -2.92
C ASP A 91 11.54 -3.53 -3.27
N SER A 92 12.52 -3.27 -2.39
CA SER A 92 13.40 -2.11 -2.45
C SER A 92 14.77 -2.44 -3.05
N ASP A 93 15.20 -3.71 -2.95
CA ASP A 93 16.47 -4.21 -3.50
C ASP A 93 16.32 -4.88 -4.88
N ALA A 94 15.09 -5.02 -5.37
CA ALA A 94 14.69 -5.57 -6.66
C ALA A 94 14.98 -7.07 -6.82
N ASP A 95 15.04 -7.82 -5.72
CA ASP A 95 15.22 -9.27 -5.73
C ASP A 95 13.91 -10.07 -5.93
N GLN A 96 12.78 -9.37 -6.07
CA GLN A 96 11.41 -9.90 -6.20
C GLN A 96 10.90 -10.67 -4.98
N GLN A 97 11.49 -10.44 -3.82
CA GLN A 97 11.14 -11.07 -2.57
C GLN A 97 10.80 -10.01 -1.54
N ILE A 98 9.69 -10.21 -0.84
CA ILE A 98 9.33 -9.40 0.32
C ILE A 98 9.19 -10.34 1.52
N PRO A 99 9.86 -10.06 2.66
CA PRO A 99 9.64 -10.78 3.89
C PRO A 99 8.15 -10.77 4.25
N ASN A 100 7.59 -11.92 4.58
CA ASN A 100 6.19 -12.00 4.96
C ASN A 100 5.99 -11.32 6.32
N PRO A 101 5.13 -10.28 6.43
CA PRO A 101 4.85 -9.64 7.70
C PRO A 101 4.00 -10.50 8.65
N ASP A 102 3.34 -11.56 8.16
CA ASP A 102 2.62 -12.54 8.99
C ASP A 102 3.61 -13.48 9.69
N PRO A 103 3.73 -13.44 11.04
CA PRO A 103 4.59 -14.36 11.78
C PRO A 103 3.98 -15.76 11.89
N SER A 104 2.74 -15.99 11.42
CA SER A 104 2.06 -17.26 11.54
C SER A 104 2.70 -18.30 10.60
N PRO A 105 3.25 -19.40 11.14
CA PRO A 105 3.90 -20.43 10.31
C PRO A 105 2.89 -21.27 9.51
N LYS A 106 1.59 -20.99 9.63
CA LYS A 106 0.49 -21.83 9.13
C LYS A 106 -0.16 -21.32 7.85
N LYS A 107 -0.07 -20.01 7.54
CA LYS A 107 -0.85 -19.42 6.45
C LYS A 107 -0.03 -19.10 5.20
N SER A 108 1.26 -18.80 5.31
CA SER A 108 2.02 -18.35 4.14
C SER A 108 3.54 -18.59 4.24
N SER A 109 4.21 -18.57 3.08
CA SER A 109 5.68 -18.69 2.95
C SER A 109 6.38 -17.57 3.74
N PRO A 110 7.57 -17.80 4.34
CA PRO A 110 8.31 -16.74 5.04
C PRO A 110 8.74 -15.60 4.11
N VAL A 111 8.76 -15.86 2.80
CA VAL A 111 9.07 -14.91 1.75
C VAL A 111 7.97 -14.96 0.69
N LEU A 112 7.55 -13.79 0.23
CA LEU A 112 6.52 -13.61 -0.80
C LEU A 112 7.17 -13.14 -2.09
N ASN A 113 6.90 -13.83 -3.20
CA ASN A 113 7.41 -13.47 -4.52
C ASN A 113 6.56 -12.36 -5.14
N SER A 114 6.77 -11.12 -4.71
CA SER A 114 6.01 -9.95 -5.19
C SER A 114 6.86 -8.68 -5.12
N LYS A 115 6.54 -7.70 -5.97
CA LYS A 115 7.14 -6.36 -5.91
C LYS A 115 6.47 -5.42 -4.91
N THR A 116 5.20 -5.66 -4.65
CA THR A 116 4.38 -4.87 -3.72
C THR A 116 3.45 -5.83 -3.01
N ILE A 117 3.36 -5.71 -1.68
CA ILE A 117 2.33 -6.38 -0.89
C ILE A 117 1.56 -5.35 -0.07
N ILE A 118 0.27 -5.59 0.08
CA ILE A 118 -0.64 -4.68 0.76
C ILE A 118 -1.51 -5.49 1.72
N TYR A 119 -1.71 -4.98 2.94
CA TYR A 119 -2.63 -5.60 3.88
C TYR A 119 -3.44 -4.58 4.70
N SER A 120 -4.53 -5.04 5.27
CA SER A 120 -5.42 -4.30 6.19
C SER A 120 -5.45 -5.05 7.51
N SER A 121 -5.52 -4.32 8.62
CA SER A 121 -5.65 -4.84 9.97
C SER A 121 -7.07 -5.28 10.32
N GLY A 122 -7.93 -5.51 9.31
CA GLY A 122 -9.25 -6.08 9.53
C GLY A 122 -10.18 -5.29 10.48
N PRO A 123 -11.24 -5.96 10.95
CA PRO A 123 -12.15 -5.46 11.97
C PRO A 123 -11.53 -5.01 13.29
N ASP A 124 -10.51 -5.72 13.78
CA ASP A 124 -9.91 -5.43 15.09
C ASP A 124 -8.97 -4.21 15.09
N GLN A 125 -8.55 -3.79 13.89
CA GLN A 125 -7.68 -2.65 13.64
C GLN A 125 -6.26 -2.78 14.24
N ASP A 126 -5.86 -3.98 14.63
CA ASP A 126 -4.54 -4.26 15.17
C ASP A 126 -3.70 -5.05 14.14
N PRO A 127 -2.66 -4.44 13.54
CA PRO A 127 -1.85 -5.12 12.53
C PRO A 127 -1.01 -6.27 13.09
N LEU A 128 -0.95 -6.45 14.41
CA LEU A 128 -0.19 -7.50 15.07
C LEU A 128 -1.03 -8.78 15.28
N THR A 129 -2.34 -8.71 15.09
CA THR A 129 -3.28 -9.83 15.22
C THR A 129 -3.69 -10.36 13.84
N TRP A 130 -2.98 -11.40 13.37
CA TRP A 130 -3.12 -11.93 12.01
C TRP A 130 -4.33 -12.85 11.76
N ASP A 131 -5.29 -12.88 12.69
CA ASP A 131 -6.47 -13.74 12.56
C ASP A 131 -7.50 -13.17 11.57
N ASP A 132 -7.65 -11.84 11.50
CA ASP A 132 -8.61 -11.13 10.65
C ASP A 132 -7.95 -10.17 9.63
N ASN A 133 -6.61 -10.07 9.64
CA ASN A 133 -5.86 -9.33 8.63
C ASN A 133 -6.22 -9.79 7.22
N ILE A 134 -6.46 -8.83 6.33
CA ILE A 134 -6.73 -9.09 4.92
C ILE A 134 -5.49 -8.74 4.13
N THR A 135 -5.00 -9.69 3.33
CA THR A 135 -3.74 -9.58 2.59
C THR A 135 -3.98 -9.54 1.08
N SER A 136 -3.00 -9.06 0.31
CA SER A 136 -3.07 -9.02 -1.16
C SER A 136 -2.51 -10.27 -1.84
N TRP A 137 -1.90 -11.19 -1.08
CA TRP A 137 -1.13 -12.33 -1.57
C TRP A 137 -1.73 -13.69 -1.22
N GLU A 138 -2.90 -13.72 -0.58
CA GLU A 138 -3.71 -14.92 -0.35
C GLU A 138 -4.93 -14.99 -1.27
#